data_AF-A0A0K8Q2R4-F1
#
_entry.id   AF-A0A0K8Q2R4-F1
#
_cell.length_a   1.000
_cell.length_b   1.000
_cell.length_c   1.000
_cell.angle_alpha   90.00
_cell.angle_beta   90.00
_cell.angle_gamma   90.00
#
_symmetry.space_group_name_H-M   'P 1'
#
loop_
_entity.id
_entity.type
_entity.pdbx_description
1 polymer ?
#
loop_
_entity_poly.entity_id
_entity_poly.type
_entity_poly.pdbx_seq_one_letter_code
_entity_poly.pdbx_strand_id
1 'polypeptide(L)' 'RRIPWPPVLVVAHGTLIRVSLSRAIGRTLQSVDNAVLNLAHHHAVDGWELEYFNGEPVMAAAQD' A
#
# COMPACT_ATOMS: atom_id res chain seq x y z
N ARG A 1 8.81 -25.93 -2.28
CA ARG A 1 9.07 -24.48 -2.04
C ARG A 1 8.11 -23.69 -2.92
N ARG A 2 7.21 -22.89 -2.33
CA ARG A 2 6.34 -21.98 -3.10
C ARG A 2 7.14 -20.70 -3.35
N ILE A 3 7.36 -20.33 -4.61
CA ILE A 3 8.04 -19.08 -4.97
C ILE A 3 6.98 -17.97 -4.85
N PRO A 4 7.25 -16.87 -4.11
CA PRO A 4 6.33 -15.75 -4.04
C PRO A 4 6.14 -15.14 -5.43
N TRP A 5 4.94 -14.63 -5.70
CA TRP A 5 4.65 -13.95 -6.97
C TRP A 5 5.53 -12.70 -7.12
N PRO A 6 5.97 -12.37 -8.35
CA PRO A 6 6.70 -11.14 -8.57
C PRO A 6 5.84 -9.92 -8.23
N PRO A 7 6.42 -8.82 -7.73
CA PRO A 7 5.69 -7.60 -7.44
C PRO A 7 5.17 -6.97 -8.74
N VAL A 8 4.01 -6.30 -8.64
CA VAL A 8 3.46 -5.46 -9.71
C VAL A 8 3.86 -4.01 -9.45
N LEU A 9 4.55 -3.37 -10.40
CA LEU A 9 4.87 -1.95 -10.32
C LEU A 9 3.80 -1.13 -11.06
N VAL A 10 3.20 -0.18 -10.35
CA VAL A 10 2.20 0.75 -10.92
C VAL A 10 2.77 2.16 -10.88
N VAL A 11 2.90 2.78 -12.06
CA VAL A 11 3.28 4.20 -12.19
C VAL A 11 2.05 4.99 -12.58
N ALA A 12 1.65 5.92 -11.71
CA ALA A 12 0.43 6.69 -11.86
C ALA A 12 0.55 8.05 -11.15
N HIS A 13 -0.47 8.88 -11.32
CA HIS A 13 -0.58 10.15 -10.60
C HIS A 13 -0.91 9.92 -9.12
N GLY A 14 -0.41 10.81 -8.24
CA GLY A 14 -0.63 10.73 -6.79
C GLY A 14 -2.10 10.61 -6.40
N THR A 15 -3.01 11.28 -7.11
CA THR A 15 -4.46 11.16 -6.89
C THR A 15 -4.98 9.73 -7.13
N LEU A 16 -4.54 9.06 -8.20
CA LEU A 16 -4.99 7.71 -8.51
C LEU A 16 -4.42 6.71 -7.51
N ILE A 17 -3.15 6.85 -7.15
CA ILE A 17 -2.50 6.02 -6.12
C ILE A 17 -3.24 6.19 -4.78
N ARG A 18 -3.46 7.44 -4.36
CA ARG A 18 -4.17 7.77 -3.11
C ARG A 18 -5.56 7.13 -3.06
N VAL A 19 -6.37 7.32 -4.11
CA VAL A 19 -7.75 6.81 -4.14
C VAL A 19 -7.76 5.28 -4.17
N SER A 20 -6.87 4.66 -4.94
CA SER A 20 -6.79 3.20 -5.06
C SER A 20 -6.36 2.57 -3.74
N LEU A 21 -5.29 3.06 -3.13
CA LEU A 21 -4.81 2.57 -1.83
C LEU A 21 -5.82 2.84 -0.70
N SER A 22 -6.47 4.00 -0.70
CA SER A 22 -7.49 4.32 0.32
C SER A 22 -8.65 3.32 0.28
N ARG A 23 -9.08 2.93 -0.93
CA ARG A 23 -10.12 1.91 -1.11
C ARG A 23 -9.63 0.53 -0.72
N ALA A 24 -8.40 0.18 -1.08
CA ALA A 24 -7.82 -1.13 -0.80
C ALA A 24 -7.74 -1.41 0.70
N ILE A 25 -7.30 -0.44 1.49
CA ILE A 25 -7.07 -0.59 2.94
C ILE A 25 -8.22 -0.05 3.80
N GLY A 26 -9.32 0.40 3.20
CA GLY A 26 -10.50 0.89 3.91
C GLY A 26 -10.29 2.18 4.73
N ARG A 27 -9.24 2.97 4.46
CA ARG A 27 -8.97 4.23 5.18
C ARG A 27 -8.62 5.36 4.23
N THR A 28 -8.98 6.60 4.56
CA THR A 28 -8.63 7.76 3.75
C THR A 28 -7.17 8.15 3.94
N LEU A 29 -6.38 8.12 2.87
CA LEU A 29 -5.02 8.64 2.82
C LEU A 29 -5.02 10.12 2.43
N GLN A 30 -4.08 10.90 2.97
CA GLN A 30 -4.06 12.37 2.83
C GLN A 30 -3.51 12.82 1.46
N SER A 31 -2.21 12.66 1.24
CA SER A 31 -1.50 13.08 0.03
C SER A 31 -0.46 12.04 -0.36
N VAL A 32 -0.19 11.92 -1.65
CA VAL A 32 0.91 11.11 -2.18
C VAL A 32 1.93 12.05 -2.80
N ASP A 33 3.18 11.92 -2.37
CA ASP A 33 4.28 12.76 -2.83
C ASP A 33 4.81 12.30 -4.19
N ASN A 34 5.38 13.23 -4.95
CA ASN A 34 5.88 12.95 -6.29
C ASN A 34 7.11 12.03 -6.25
N ALA A 35 7.13 11.05 -7.15
CA ALA A 35 8.25 10.12 -7.32
C ALA A 35 8.58 9.29 -6.06
N VAL A 36 7.59 9.04 -5.20
CA VAL A 36 7.77 8.26 -3.98
C VAL A 36 7.13 6.87 -4.08
N LEU A 37 7.79 5.88 -3.50
CA LEU A 37 7.33 4.49 -3.45
C LEU A 37 6.21 4.35 -2.39
N ASN A 38 5.16 3.63 -2.78
CA ASN A 38 4.14 3.11 -1.87
C ASN A 38 4.10 1.59 -2.06
N LEU A 39 4.03 0.83 -0.97
CA LEU A 39 4.03 -0.62 -1.01
C LEU A 39 2.81 -1.15 -0.27
N ALA A 40 2.01 -1.94 -0.97
CA ALA A 40 0.88 -2.67 -0.41
C ALA A 40 1.00 -4.15 -0.75
N HIS A 41 0.60 -4.99 0.20
CA HIS A 41 0.62 -6.44 0.07
C HIS A 41 -0.78 -6.99 0.30
N HIS A 42 -1.22 -7.87 -0.59
CA HIS A 42 -2.48 -8.57 -0.45
C HIS A 42 -2.30 -9.92 0.27
N HIS A 43 -2.83 -10.01 1.48
CA HIS A 43 -2.98 -11.25 2.23
C HIS A 43 -4.31 -11.93 1.88
N ALA A 44 -4.30 -13.26 1.76
CA ALA A 44 -5.48 -14.01 1.35
C ALA A 44 -6.64 -13.97 2.36
N VAL A 45 -6.33 -13.72 3.64
CA VAL A 45 -7.31 -13.66 4.75
C VAL A 45 -7.56 -12.22 5.17
N ASP A 46 -6.49 -11.45 5.37
CA ASP A 46 -6.56 -10.10 5.96
C ASP A 46 -6.78 -8.99 4.93
N GLY A 47 -6.73 -9.32 3.63
CA GLY A 47 -6.92 -8.36 2.55
C GLY A 47 -5.67 -7.52 2.28
N TRP A 48 -5.84 -6.27 1.87
CA TRP A 48 -4.72 -5.38 1.55
C TRP A 48 -4.17 -4.70 2.81
N GLU A 49 -2.86 -4.85 3.00
CA GLU A 49 -2.10 -4.11 4.00
C GLU A 49 -1.17 -3.11 3.31
N LEU A 50 -1.05 -1.90 3.87
CA LEU A 50 -0.12 -0.88 3.39
C LEU A 50 1.12 -0.89 4.28
N GLU A 51 2.24 -1.35 3.75
CA GLU A 51 3.52 -1.45 4.45
C GLU A 51 4.30 -0.12 4.41
N TYR A 52 4.31 0.54 3.25
CA TYR A 52 4.97 1.83 3.06
C TYR A 52 4.03 2.85 2.43
N PHE A 53 4.00 4.05 3.00
CA PHE A 53 3.26 5.19 2.49
C PHE A 53 4.18 6.41 2.39
N ASN A 54 4.27 7.00 1.20
CA ASN A 54 5.24 8.06 0.90
C ASN A 54 6.66 7.72 1.38
N GLY A 55 7.11 6.48 1.16
CA GLY A 55 8.46 6.04 1.50
C GLY A 55 8.68 5.75 2.99
N GLU A 56 7.72 6.10 3.85
CA GLU A 56 7.79 5.84 5.28
C GLU A 56 7.06 4.55 5.65
N PRO A 57 7.61 3.73 6.58
CA PRO A 57 6.93 2.55 7.05
C PRO A 57 5.67 2.96 7.80
N VAL A 58 4.55 2.34 7.44
CA VAL A 58 3.31 2.48 8.21
C VAL A 58 3.49 1.59 9.43
N MET A 59 3.65 2.18 10.62
CA MET A 59 3.63 1.38 11.84
C MET A 59 2.28 0.67 11.91
N ALA A 60 2.28 -0.65 11.78
CA ALA A 60 1.14 -1.45 12.17
C ALA A 60 0.87 -1.09 13.63
N ALA A 61 -0.32 -0.57 13.92
CA ALA A 61 -0.77 -0.51 15.30
C ALA A 61 -0.75 -1.96 15.77
N ALA A 62 0.23 -2.30 16.62
CA ALA A 62 0.29 -3.60 17.26
C ALA A 62 -1.09 -3.85 17.87
N GLN A 63 -1.76 -4.90 17.38
CA GLN A 63 -3.00 -5.36 17.96
C GLN A 63 -2.68 -5.80 19.40
N ASP A 64 -3.23 -5.09 20.38
CA ASP A 64 -3.37 -5.57 21.76
C ASP A 64 -4.36 -6.74 21.83
#